data_AF-A0A919AC18-F1
#
_entry.id   AF-A0A919AC18-F1
#
_cell.length_a   1.000
_cell.length_b   1.000
_cell.length_c   1.000
_cell.angle_alpha   90.00
_cell.angle_beta   90.00
_cell.angle_gamma   90.00
#
_symmetry.space_group_name_H-M   'P 1'
#
loop_
_entity.id
_entity.type
_entity.pdbx_description
1 polymer ?
#
loop_
_entity_poly.entity_id
_entity_poly.type
_entity_poly.pdbx_seq_one_letter_code
_entity_poly.pdbx_strand_id
1 'polypeptide(L)'
;MGRRVDNPVSPQQKVTAIHSLARDDQVAAQVTGDLLRRPQVATKVPVVDKVRVVEEFTRDEGIAAQVTTGLLRRQPHPKPGPRRAGDAARRHRRTRLARADPHPHGRLPVHRRLGGAGGV
;
A
#
# COMPACT_ATOMS: atom_id res chain seq x y z
N MET A 1 31.36 -40.11 24.65
CA MET A 1 30.35 -39.44 25.50
C MET A 1 31.05 -38.42 26.37
N GLY A 2 30.88 -37.12 26.08
CA GLY A 2 31.51 -36.03 26.83
C GLY A 2 30.67 -35.63 28.03
N ARG A 3 31.26 -35.60 29.23
CA ARG A 3 30.57 -35.22 30.46
C ARG A 3 30.26 -33.72 30.44
N ARG A 4 28.98 -33.36 30.31
CA ARG A 4 28.50 -31.98 30.46
C ARG A 4 28.78 -31.55 31.89
N VAL A 5 29.45 -30.41 32.06
CA VAL A 5 29.74 -29.86 33.39
C VAL A 5 28.60 -28.92 33.73
N ASP A 6 27.77 -29.29 34.70
CA ASP A 6 26.56 -28.52 35.06
C ASP A 6 26.88 -27.21 35.80
N ASN A 7 28.07 -27.11 36.40
CA ASN A 7 28.56 -25.88 37.03
C ASN A 7 30.03 -25.61 36.67
N PRO A 8 30.32 -25.00 35.51
CA PRO A 8 31.68 -24.75 35.06
C PRO A 8 32.34 -23.63 35.87
N VAL A 9 33.37 -23.97 36.66
CA VAL A 9 34.07 -23.03 37.56
C VAL A 9 35.34 -22.48 36.93
N SER A 10 36.05 -23.27 36.11
CA SER A 10 37.27 -22.82 35.43
C SER A 10 36.99 -22.16 34.08
N PRO A 11 37.87 -21.27 33.58
CA PRO A 11 37.72 -20.67 32.26
C PRO A 11 37.54 -21.69 31.13
N GLN A 12 38.31 -22.79 31.14
CA GLN A 12 38.24 -23.85 30.14
C GLN A 12 36.91 -24.62 30.20
N GLN A 13 36.38 -24.86 31.41
CA GLN A 13 35.06 -25.48 31.58
C GLN A 13 33.95 -24.57 31.04
N LYS A 14 34.06 -23.26 31.28
CA LYS A 14 33.09 -22.28 30.76
C LYS A 14 33.08 -22.23 29.23
N VAL A 15 34.26 -22.20 28.60
CA VAL A 15 34.37 -22.24 27.12
C VAL A 15 33.74 -23.52 26.57
N THR A 16 34.02 -24.66 27.18
CA THR A 16 33.44 -25.95 26.76
C THR A 16 31.92 -25.98 26.94
N ALA A 17 31.41 -25.43 28.04
CA ALA A 17 29.97 -25.34 28.30
C ALA A 17 29.26 -24.41 27.31
N ILE A 18 29.85 -23.25 26.99
CA ILE A 18 29.30 -22.33 25.97
C ILE A 18 29.26 -23.00 24.61
N HIS A 19 30.33 -23.69 24.21
CA HIS A 19 30.35 -24.39 22.93
C HIS A 19 29.30 -25.51 22.86
N SER A 20 29.03 -26.17 24.00
CA SER A 20 27.97 -27.18 24.09
C SER A 20 26.57 -26.55 24.04
N LEU A 21 26.40 -25.37 24.65
CA LEU A 21 25.16 -24.60 24.61
C LEU A 21 24.87 -24.03 23.21
N ALA A 22 25.90 -23.59 22.50
CA ALA A 22 25.76 -23.08 21.13
C ALA A 22 25.36 -24.15 20.10
N ARG A 23 25.50 -25.44 20.44
CA ARG A 23 25.01 -26.56 19.63
C ARG A 23 23.53 -26.89 19.88
N ASP A 24 22.94 -26.30 20.92
CA ASP A 24 21.53 -26.45 21.19
C ASP A 24 20.74 -25.55 20.23
N ASP A 25 19.92 -26.14 19.37
CA ASP A 25 19.20 -25.43 18.32
C ASP A 25 18.24 -24.36 18.88
N GLN A 26 17.63 -24.62 20.04
CA GLN A 26 16.73 -23.68 20.68
C GLN A 26 17.50 -22.44 21.15
N VAL A 27 18.67 -22.66 21.77
CA VAL A 27 19.51 -21.55 22.23
C VAL A 27 20.12 -20.80 21.05
N ALA A 28 20.57 -21.51 20.02
CA ALA A 28 21.09 -20.90 18.80
C ALA A 28 20.04 -20.02 18.12
N ALA A 29 18.78 -20.47 18.02
CA ALA A 29 17.68 -19.70 17.45
C ALA A 29 17.40 -18.43 18.28
N GLN A 30 17.34 -18.55 19.61
CA GLN A 30 17.08 -17.41 20.49
C GLN A 30 18.20 -16.35 20.37
N VAL A 31 19.47 -16.77 20.47
CA VAL A 31 20.62 -15.87 20.38
C VAL A 31 20.70 -15.24 19.00
N THR A 32 20.45 -16.00 17.93
CA THR A 32 20.43 -15.47 16.55
C THR A 32 19.34 -14.42 16.38
N GLY A 33 18.14 -14.65 16.91
CA GLY A 33 17.05 -13.68 16.90
C GLY A 33 17.44 -12.37 17.60
N ASP A 34 18.03 -12.46 18.79
CA ASP A 34 18.47 -11.28 19.55
C ASP A 34 19.62 -10.52 18.86
N LEU A 35 20.52 -11.23 18.17
CA LEU A 35 21.56 -10.61 17.37
C LEU A 35 20.98 -9.89 16.15
N LEU A 36 20.06 -10.51 15.42
CA LEU A 36 19.45 -9.92 14.23
C LEU A 36 18.53 -8.72 14.52
N ARG A 37 18.04 -8.57 15.77
CA ARG A 37 17.36 -7.34 16.21
C ARG A 37 18.28 -6.12 16.24
N ARG A 38 19.61 -6.31 16.26
CA ARG A 38 20.59 -5.22 16.25
C ARG A 38 20.86 -4.78 14.80
N PRO A 39 20.61 -3.51 14.42
CA PRO A 39 20.80 -3.05 13.05
C PRO A 39 22.21 -3.28 12.50
N GLN A 40 23.24 -3.11 13.34
CA GLN A 40 24.65 -3.29 12.98
C GLN A 40 25.02 -4.75 12.67
N VAL A 41 24.21 -5.71 13.12
CA VAL A 41 24.40 -7.14 12.83
C VAL A 41 23.57 -7.53 11.61
N ALA A 42 22.30 -7.11 11.55
CA ALA A 42 21.42 -7.38 10.41
C ALA A 42 21.95 -6.80 9.09
N THR A 43 22.68 -5.68 9.14
CA THR A 43 23.34 -5.07 7.97
C THR A 43 24.46 -5.93 7.40
N LYS A 44 25.09 -6.79 8.21
CA LYS A 44 26.15 -7.71 7.76
C LYS A 44 25.61 -8.92 7.00
N VAL A 45 24.31 -9.21 7.12
CA VAL A 45 23.68 -10.30 6.38
C VAL A 45 23.57 -9.89 4.90
N PRO A 46 24.12 -10.70 3.97
CA PRO A 46 24.04 -10.43 2.53
C PRO A 46 22.60 -10.26 2.06
N VAL A 47 22.40 -9.39 1.07
CA VAL A 47 21.07 -9.12 0.50
C VAL A 47 20.47 -10.40 -0.11
N VAL A 48 21.27 -11.20 -0.79
CA VAL A 48 20.83 -12.48 -1.38
C VAL A 48 20.25 -13.43 -0.34
N ASP A 49 20.85 -13.50 0.86
CA ASP A 49 20.36 -14.37 1.92
C ASP A 49 19.07 -13.83 2.53
N LYS A 50 18.93 -12.50 2.64
CA LYS A 50 17.66 -11.87 3.08
C LYS A 50 16.53 -12.17 2.11
N VAL A 51 16.79 -12.06 0.80
CA VAL A 51 15.79 -12.34 -0.25
C VAL A 51 15.37 -13.79 -0.20
N ARG A 52 16.33 -14.73 -0.12
CA ARG A 52 16.04 -16.17 0.00
C ARG A 52 15.16 -16.49 1.22
N VAL A 53 15.41 -15.85 2.37
CA VAL A 53 14.56 -16.02 3.57
C VAL A 53 13.16 -15.49 3.34
N VAL A 54 13.01 -14.32 2.71
CA VAL A 54 11.68 -13.77 2.39
C VAL A 54 10.93 -14.69 1.43
N GLU A 55 11.58 -15.18 0.37
CA GLU A 55 10.98 -16.10 -0.59
C GLU A 55 10.45 -17.37 0.09
N GLU A 56 11.28 -18.01 0.92
CA GLU A 56 10.89 -19.22 1.65
C GLU A 56 9.77 -18.93 2.66
N PHE A 57 9.81 -17.78 3.35
CA PHE A 57 8.79 -17.40 4.32
C PHE A 57 7.45 -17.05 3.64
N THR A 58 7.47 -16.48 2.44
CA THR A 58 6.26 -16.20 1.64
C THR A 58 5.68 -17.41 0.93
N ARG A 59 6.34 -18.57 0.99
CA ARG A 59 5.77 -19.84 0.55
C ARG A 59 4.60 -20.27 1.45
N ASP A 60 4.62 -19.84 2.72
CA ASP A 60 3.47 -19.95 3.61
C ASP A 60 2.46 -18.81 3.34
N GLU A 61 1.24 -19.19 2.98
CA GLU A 61 0.18 -18.24 2.58
C GLU A 61 -0.23 -17.31 3.73
N GLY A 62 -0.31 -17.82 4.97
CA GLY A 62 -0.68 -17.03 6.13
C GLY A 62 0.36 -15.97 6.46
N ILE A 63 1.63 -16.32 6.29
CA ILE A 63 2.75 -15.41 6.41
C ILE A 63 2.78 -14.38 5.27
N ALA A 64 2.58 -14.81 4.03
CA ALA A 64 2.52 -13.93 2.87
C ALA A 64 1.45 -12.83 3.04
N ALA A 65 0.28 -13.19 3.58
CA ALA A 65 -0.78 -12.23 3.88
C ALA A 65 -0.36 -11.19 4.93
N GLN A 66 0.37 -11.61 5.98
CA GLN A 66 0.88 -10.71 7.01
C GLN A 66 1.94 -9.75 6.47
N VAL A 67 2.91 -10.25 5.69
CA VAL A 67 3.95 -9.43 5.06
C VAL A 67 3.31 -8.39 4.13
N THR A 68 2.38 -8.82 3.28
CA THR A 68 1.64 -7.95 2.36
C THR A 68 0.89 -6.85 3.11
N THR A 69 0.18 -7.20 4.17
CA THR A 69 -0.54 -6.23 5.02
C THR A 69 0.40 -5.21 5.65
N GLY A 70 1.56 -5.66 6.14
CA GLY A 70 2.59 -4.79 6.71
C GLY A 70 3.14 -3.79 5.70
N LEU A 71 3.38 -4.22 4.46
CA LEU A 71 3.85 -3.36 3.36
C LEU A 71 2.79 -2.32 2.96
N LEU A 72 1.53 -2.73 2.81
CA LEU A 72 0.43 -1.82 2.49
C LEU A 72 0.25 -0.73 3.56
N ARG A 73 0.39 -1.09 4.85
CA ARG A 73 0.35 -0.12 5.97
C ARG A 73 1.55 0.83 6.01
N ARG A 74 2.70 0.41 5.48
CA ARG A 74 3.94 1.22 5.41
C ARG A 74 4.02 2.09 4.18
N GLN A 75 3.10 1.98 3.21
CA GLN A 75 3.16 2.85 2.05
C GLN A 75 3.19 4.31 2.49
N PRO A 76 4.14 5.12 1.98
CA PRO A 76 4.20 6.53 2.30
C PRO A 76 2.95 7.17 1.73
N HIS A 77 1.94 7.34 2.58
CA HIS A 77 0.80 8.17 2.25
C HIS A 77 1.37 9.58 2.05
N PRO A 78 1.21 10.20 0.87
CA PRO A 78 1.58 11.58 0.72
C PRO A 78 0.79 12.36 1.76
N LYS A 79 1.49 13.02 2.71
CA LYS A 79 0.82 13.89 3.67
C LYS A 79 0.03 14.92 2.84
N PRO A 80 -1.29 15.03 3.02
CA PRO A 80 -2.05 16.00 2.25
C PRO A 80 -1.45 17.38 2.51
N GLY A 81 -0.91 18.00 1.47
CA GLY A 81 -0.45 19.37 1.53
C GLY A 81 -1.62 20.29 1.92
N PRO A 82 -1.34 21.49 2.44
CA PRO A 82 -2.40 22.43 2.82
C PRO A 82 -3.31 22.66 1.62
N ARG A 83 -4.55 22.16 1.71
CA ARG A 83 -5.59 22.40 0.71
C ARG A 83 -5.85 23.90 0.70
N ARG A 84 -5.53 24.59 -0.39
CA ARG A 84 -6.01 25.97 -0.59
C ARG A 84 -7.53 25.91 -0.69
N ALA A 85 -8.21 26.50 0.29
CA ALA A 85 -9.65 26.71 0.28
C ALA A 85 -10.01 27.59 -0.93
N GLY A 86 -10.42 26.99 -2.04
CA GLY A 86 -10.76 27.74 -3.25
C GLY A 86 -11.28 26.90 -4.41
N ASP A 87 -10.89 25.62 -4.50
CA ASP A 87 -11.16 24.83 -5.71
C ASP A 87 -12.51 24.08 -5.71
N ALA A 88 -13.25 24.09 -4.60
CA ALA A 88 -14.56 23.43 -4.49
C ALA A 88 -15.73 24.26 -5.06
N ALA A 89 -15.55 25.57 -5.29
CA ALA A 89 -16.65 26.46 -5.68
C ALA A 89 -16.92 26.52 -7.20
N ARG A 90 -16.06 25.95 -8.05
CA ARG A 90 -16.17 26.11 -9.52
C ARG A 90 -16.94 25.02 -10.25
N ARG A 91 -17.33 23.92 -9.59
CA ARG A 91 -17.98 22.77 -10.25
C ARG A 91 -19.51 22.75 -10.24
N HIS A 92 -20.20 23.75 -9.69
CA HIS A 92 -21.67 23.71 -9.56
C HIS A 92 -22.46 24.75 -10.37
N ARG A 93 -21.85 25.49 -11.30
CA ARG A 93 -22.51 26.59 -12.03
C ARG A 93 -22.52 26.42 -13.56
N ARG A 94 -22.97 25.27 -14.07
CA ARG A 94 -23.14 25.12 -15.54
C ARG A 94 -24.36 24.34 -16.04
N THR A 95 -25.39 24.15 -15.22
CA THR A 95 -26.64 23.51 -15.66
C THR A 95 -27.87 24.09 -14.97
N ARG A 96 -28.13 25.40 -15.16
CA ARG A 96 -29.48 25.97 -14.93
C ARG A 96 -29.70 27.24 -15.74
N LEU A 97 -29.57 27.13 -17.06
CA LEU A 97 -30.01 28.16 -18.02
C LEU A 97 -30.40 27.51 -19.36
N ALA A 98 -31.05 26.35 -19.29
CA ALA A 98 -31.92 25.88 -20.36
C ALA A 98 -33.34 26.27 -19.94
N ARG A 99 -33.84 27.33 -20.61
CA ARG A 99 -35.13 27.98 -20.47
C ARG A 99 -36.27 26.99 -20.28
N ALA A 100 -36.96 27.10 -19.14
CA ALA A 100 -38.39 26.88 -19.09
C ALA A 100 -39.07 28.11 -19.69
N ASP A 101 -39.76 27.95 -20.81
CA ASP A 101 -41.22 28.08 -20.85
C ASP A 101 -41.75 27.88 -22.27
N PRO A 102 -42.74 26.99 -22.46
CA PRO A 102 -43.51 26.87 -23.69
C PRO A 102 -44.84 27.63 -23.54
N HIS A 103 -45.20 28.53 -24.46
CA HIS A 103 -46.62 28.72 -24.74
C HIS A 103 -46.97 29.22 -26.16
N PRO A 104 -48.13 28.81 -26.70
CA PRO A 104 -48.49 28.94 -28.11
C PRO A 104 -49.67 29.90 -28.34
N HIS A 105 -49.61 30.87 -29.25
CA HIS A 105 -50.82 31.53 -29.76
C HIS A 105 -50.58 32.16 -31.14
N GLY A 106 -51.57 32.04 -32.03
CA GLY A 106 -51.80 33.05 -33.06
C GLY A 106 -52.00 32.57 -34.49
N ARG A 107 -53.09 31.84 -34.77
CA ARG A 107 -53.77 31.90 -36.08
C ARG A 107 -54.24 33.33 -36.33
N LEU A 108 -53.96 33.90 -37.51
CA LEU A 108 -54.86 34.83 -38.20
C LEU A 108 -54.68 34.72 -39.73
N PRO A 109 -55.71 35.10 -40.53
CA PRO A 109 -56.04 34.46 -41.80
C PRO A 109 -55.71 35.27 -43.06
N VAL A 110 -55.80 34.56 -44.18
CA VAL A 110 -55.90 34.98 -45.59
C VAL A 110 -56.49 36.38 -45.85
N HIS A 111 -55.80 37.15 -46.70
CA HIS A 111 -56.46 38.03 -47.68
C HIS A 111 -55.82 37.92 -49.08
N ARG A 112 -56.72 37.63 -50.01
CA ARG A 112 -56.67 37.61 -51.48
C ARG A 112 -56.48 39.02 -52.07
N ARG A 113 -55.67 39.17 -53.13
CA ARG A 113 -56.09 39.77 -54.42
C ARG A 113 -54.97 39.85 -55.47
N LEU A 114 -55.33 39.32 -56.65
CA LEU A 114 -55.13 39.80 -58.03
C LEU A 114 -53.72 39.95 -58.64
N GLY A 115 -53.51 39.18 -59.72
CA GLY A 115 -53.49 39.78 -61.07
C GLY A 115 -52.22 39.55 -61.90
N GLY A 116 -52.40 39.08 -63.14
CA GLY A 116 -51.42 39.13 -64.23
C GLY A 116 -50.94 37.75 -64.68
N ALA A 117 -51.62 37.06 -65.60
CA ALA A 117 -51.52 37.21 -67.07
C ALA A 117 -50.26 36.55 -67.66
N GLY A 118 -50.47 35.52 -68.49
CA GLY A 118 -49.40 34.87 -69.26
C GLY A 118 -49.84 33.52 -69.83
N GLY A 119 -50.66 33.52 -70.88
CA GLY A 119 -51.01 32.35 -71.68
C GLY A 119 -51.19 32.77 -73.13
N VAL A 120 -50.42 32.13 -74.00
CA VAL A 120 -50.33 32.25 -75.47
C VAL A 120 -51.58 31.76 -76.20
#